data_AF-A0AAN8IHS6-F1
#
_entry.id   AF-A0AAN8IHS6-F1
#
_cell.length_a   1.000
_cell.length_b   1.000
_cell.length_c   1.000
_cell.angle_alpha   90.00
_cell.angle_beta   90.00
_cell.angle_gamma   90.00
#
_symmetry.space_group_name_H-M   'P 1'
#
loop_
_entity.id
_entity.type
_entity.pdbx_description
1 polymer ?
#
loop_
_entity_poly.entity_id
_entity_poly.type
_entity_poly.pdbx_seq_one_letter_code
_entity_poly.pdbx_strand_id
1 'polypeptide(L)' 'MATIHPSASFDEDLAAEALERAMRGFGTDKHKVVEILVRCNNAQRQMIRTPYKVRYGKDLEAELKRELSGDLEDAI' A
#
# COMPACT_ATOMS: atom_id res chain seq x y z
N MET A 1 16.58 4.12 27.62
CA MET A 1 15.97 3.23 26.60
C MET A 1 15.85 4.06 25.33
N ALA A 2 16.17 3.45 24.18
CA ALA A 2 16.48 4.13 22.93
C ALA A 2 15.35 5.05 22.40
N THR A 3 15.82 6.07 21.70
CA THR A 3 15.22 7.24 21.02
C THR A 3 14.14 6.97 19.97
N ILE A 4 13.46 8.07 19.56
CA ILE A 4 12.78 8.39 18.27
C ILE A 4 11.24 8.39 18.31
N HIS A 5 10.45 9.36 17.78
CA HIS A 5 10.49 10.80 17.42
C HIS A 5 8.99 11.18 17.20
N PRO A 6 8.56 12.46 17.26
CA PRO A 6 7.16 12.82 16.98
C PRO A 6 6.81 12.49 15.52
N SER A 7 5.98 11.45 15.27
CA SER A 7 5.67 11.04 13.90
C SER A 7 4.65 11.98 13.26
N ALA A 8 5.19 13.04 12.66
CA ALA A 8 4.59 13.79 11.56
C ALA A 8 5.16 13.31 10.20
N SER A 9 5.91 12.20 10.20
CA SER A 9 6.63 11.66 9.05
C SER A 9 5.98 10.36 8.64
N PHE A 10 5.44 10.32 7.44
CA PHE A 10 4.78 9.14 6.89
C PHE A 10 5.72 7.92 6.85
N ASP A 11 5.42 6.87 7.63
CA ASP A 11 6.18 5.63 7.66
C ASP A 11 5.90 4.78 6.40
N GLU A 12 6.74 4.96 5.37
CA GLU A 12 6.65 4.26 4.09
C GLU A 12 6.71 2.73 4.22
N ASP A 13 7.50 2.23 5.19
CA ASP A 13 7.68 0.80 5.46
C ASP A 13 6.42 0.17 6.09
N LEU A 14 5.77 0.91 7.01
CA LEU A 14 4.52 0.48 7.63
C LEU A 14 3.36 0.50 6.63
N ALA A 15 3.33 1.51 5.75
CA ALA A 15 2.37 1.59 4.67
C ALA A 15 2.57 0.48 3.63
N ALA A 16 3.81 0.13 3.30
CA ALA A 16 4.15 -1.01 2.47
C ALA A 16 3.63 -2.33 3.07
N GLU A 17 3.88 -2.58 4.36
CA GLU A 17 3.37 -3.77 5.05
C GLU A 17 1.85 -3.81 5.11
N ALA A 18 1.21 -2.68 5.38
CA ALA A 18 -0.25 -2.58 5.42
C ALA A 18 -0.87 -2.87 4.05
N LEU A 19 -0.26 -2.38 2.96
CA LEU A 19 -0.69 -2.65 1.59
C LEU A 19 -0.50 -4.13 1.23
N GLU A 20 0.67 -4.71 1.47
CA GLU A 20 0.89 -6.15 1.19
C GLU A 20 -0.06 -7.02 2.02
N ARG A 21 -0.32 -6.69 3.30
CA ARG A 21 -1.31 -7.42 4.12
C ARG A 21 -2.73 -7.29 3.58
N ALA A 22 -3.11 -6.11 3.10
CA ALA A 22 -4.43 -5.89 2.51
C ALA A 22 -4.59 -6.62 1.16
N MET A 23 -3.51 -6.76 0.38
CA MET A 23 -3.46 -7.46 -0.91
C MET A 23 -3.31 -8.98 -0.78
N ARG A 24 -2.69 -9.47 0.30
CA ARG A 24 -2.39 -10.91 0.50
C ARG A 24 -3.51 -11.66 1.26
N GLY A 25 -4.51 -10.96 1.78
CA GLY A 25 -5.63 -11.56 2.51
C GLY A 25 -6.52 -12.46 1.64
N PHE A 26 -7.14 -13.48 2.25
CA PHE A 26 -8.14 -14.35 1.60
C PHE A 26 -9.43 -13.54 1.41
N GLY A 27 -9.51 -12.78 0.32
CA GLY A 27 -10.45 -11.69 0.15
C GLY A 27 -9.76 -10.36 0.44
N THR A 28 -9.27 -9.72 -0.62
CA THR A 28 -8.64 -8.40 -0.55
C THR A 28 -9.57 -7.42 0.13
N ASP A 29 -9.13 -6.80 1.22
CA ASP A 29 -9.85 -5.71 1.87
C ASP A 29 -9.67 -4.44 1.02
N LYS A 30 -10.32 -4.40 -0.14
CA LYS A 30 -10.20 -3.31 -1.13
C LYS A 30 -10.55 -1.95 -0.51
N HIS A 31 -11.49 -1.92 0.44
CA HIS A 31 -11.78 -0.74 1.25
C HIS A 31 -10.57 -0.24 2.05
N LYS A 32 -9.79 -1.15 2.68
CA LYS A 32 -8.57 -0.75 3.37
C LYS A 32 -7.49 -0.29 2.40
N VAL A 33 -7.35 -0.96 1.25
CA VAL A 33 -6.41 -0.54 0.21
C VAL A 33 -6.74 0.88 -0.26
N VAL A 34 -8.01 1.15 -0.61
CA VAL A 34 -8.47 2.47 -1.03
C VAL A 34 -8.33 3.50 0.10
N GLU A 35 -8.65 3.15 1.34
CA GLU A 35 -8.48 4.05 2.49
C GLU A 35 -7.02 4.42 2.73
N ILE A 36 -6.11 3.44 2.70
CA ILE A 36 -4.66 3.68 2.79
C ILE A 36 -4.21 4.56 1.62
N LEU A 37 -4.67 4.26 0.40
CA LEU A 37 -4.37 5.03 -0.79
C LEU A 37 -4.89 6.47 -0.72
N VAL A 38 -6.09 6.71 -0.20
CA VAL A 38 -6.66 8.06 -0.05
C VAL A 38 -5.93 8.84 1.04
N ARG A 39 -5.45 8.15 2.09
CA ARG A 39 -4.60 8.74 3.13
C ARG A 39 -3.16 8.98 2.67
N CYS A 40 -2.69 8.26 1.66
CA CYS A 40 -1.37 8.43 1.05
C CYS A 40 -1.45 9.29 -0.21
N ASN A 41 -0.90 10.51 -0.16
CA ASN A 41 -0.78 11.34 -1.36
C ASN A 41 0.08 10.64 -2.44
N ASN A 42 -0.09 11.01 -3.70
CA ASN A 42 0.64 10.43 -4.83
C ASN A 42 2.17 10.43 -4.60
N ALA A 43 2.70 11.51 -4.01
CA ALA A 43 4.10 11.61 -3.63
C ALA A 43 4.52 10.52 -2.62
N GLN A 44 3.71 10.28 -1.58
CA GLN A 44 3.97 9.23 -0.59
C GLN A 44 3.92 7.85 -1.22
N ARG A 45 3.00 7.59 -2.15
CA ARG A 45 2.97 6.30 -2.87
C ARG A 45 4.25 6.04 -3.64
N GLN A 46 4.82 7.07 -4.26
CA GLN A 46 6.12 6.95 -4.92
C GLN A 46 7.25 6.68 -3.94
N MET A 47 7.19 7.27 -2.74
CA MET A 47 8.15 6.97 -1.66
C MET A 47 8.03 5.51 -1.21
N ILE A 48 6.82 4.97 -1.02
CA ILE A 48 6.58 3.56 -0.63
C ILE A 48 6.97 2.57 -1.73
N ARG A 49 6.85 2.95 -3.00
CA ARG A 49 7.15 2.06 -4.13
C ARG A 49 8.59 1.53 -4.08
N THR A 50 9.54 2.36 -3.67
CA THR A 50 10.96 2.00 -3.57
C THR A 50 11.21 0.90 -2.54
N PRO A 51 10.91 1.09 -1.23
CA PRO A 51 11.08 0.05 -0.22
C PRO A 51 10.17 -1.15 -0.48
N TYR A 52 8.94 -0.97 -0.97
CA TYR A 52 8.04 -2.08 -1.31
C TYR A 52 8.66 -3.02 -2.37
N LYS A 53 9.22 -2.44 -3.43
CA LYS A 53 9.88 -3.21 -4.48
C LYS A 53 11.15 -3.90 -3.98
N VAL A 54 11.93 -3.25 -3.12
CA VAL A 54 13.13 -3.86 -2.53
C VAL A 54 12.77 -4.99 -1.56
N ARG A 55 11.72 -4.83 -0.76
CA ARG A 55 11.34 -5.76 0.32
C ARG A 55 10.55 -6.96 -0.19
N TYR A 56 9.65 -6.74 -1.16
CA TYR A 56 8.75 -7.77 -1.68
C TYR A 56 9.05 -8.20 -3.12
N GLY A 57 9.92 -7.47 -3.84
CA GLY A 57 10.23 -7.76 -5.24
C GLY A 57 9.08 -7.44 -6.21
N LYS A 58 8.03 -6.75 -5.74
CA LYS A 58 6.81 -6.47 -6.49
C LYS A 58 6.66 -4.97 -6.74
N ASP A 59 6.01 -4.61 -7.83
CA ASP A 59 5.70 -3.20 -8.10
C ASP A 59 4.36 -2.85 -7.44
N LEU A 60 4.41 -1.95 -6.45
CA LEU A 60 3.23 -1.56 -5.66
C LEU A 60 2.09 -1.06 -6.56
N GLU A 61 2.42 -0.25 -7.58
CA GLU A 61 1.42 0.30 -8.50
C GLU A 61 0.75 -0.80 -9.34
N ALA A 62 1.53 -1.79 -9.78
CA ALA A 62 1.01 -2.93 -10.53
C ALA A 62 0.10 -3.80 -9.67
N GLU A 63 0.48 -4.06 -8.42
CA GLU A 63 -0.33 -4.85 -7.47
C GLU A 63 -1.63 -4.11 -7.13
N LEU A 64 -1.58 -2.81 -6.84
CA LEU A 64 -2.76 -1.97 -6.64
C LEU A 64 -3.68 -1.97 -7.86
N LYS A 65 -3.11 -1.83 -9.07
CA LYS A 65 -3.88 -1.83 -10.31
C LYS A 65 -4.53 -3.19 -10.55
N ARG A 66 -3.84 -4.30 -10.25
CA ARG A 66 -4.37 -5.65 -10.40
C ARG A 66 -5.54 -5.90 -9.44
N GLU A 67 -5.39 -5.51 -8.18
CA GLU A 67 -6.42 -5.68 -7.16
C GLU A 67 -7.66 -4.81 -7.40
N LEU A 68 -7.48 -3.58 -7.92
CA LEU A 68 -8.59 -2.67 -8.24
C LEU A 68 -9.24 -2.97 -9.60
N SER A 69 -8.48 -3.52 -10.57
CA SER A 69 -9.01 -3.86 -11.90
C SER A 69 -10.00 -5.03 -11.83
N GLY A 70 -9.80 -5.97 -10.90
CA GLY A 70 -10.69 -7.13 -10.75
C GLY A 70 -12.15 -6.78 -10.44
N ASP A 71 -12.46 -5.64 -9.79
CA ASP A 71 -13.86 -5.20 -9.61
C ASP A 71 -14.44 -4.50 -10.84
N LEU A 72 -13.59 -3.79 -11.61
CA LEU A 72 -14.09 -3.10 -12.80
C LEU A 72 -14.63 -4.09 -13.83
N GLU A 73 -14.09 -5.31 -13.83
CA GLU A 73 -14.52 -6.42 -14.68
C GLU A 73 -15.68 -7.23 -14.09
N ASP A 74 -15.90 -7.23 -12.77
CA ASP A 74 -17.03 -7.92 -12.11
C ASP A 74 -18.31 -7.05 -12.06
N ALA A 75 -18.17 -5.73 -12.25
CA ALA A 75 -19.28 -4.78 -12.30
C ALA A 75 -19.97 -4.66 -13.69
N ILE A 76 -19.79 -5.64 -14.58
CA ILE A 76 -20.42 -5.70 -15.92
C ILE A 76 -21.19 -7.00 -16.13
#